data_AF-A0A098VUT6-F1
#
_entry.id   AF-A0A098VUT6-F1
#
_cell.length_a   1.000
_cell.length_b   1.000
_cell.length_c   1.000
_cell.angle_alpha   90.00
_cell.angle_beta   90.00
_cell.angle_gamma   90.00
#
_symmetry.space_group_name_H-M   'P 1'
#
loop_
_entity.id
_entity.type
_entity.pdbx_description
1 polymer ?
#
loop_
_entity_poly.entity_id
_entity_poly.type
_entity_poly.pdbx_seq_one_letter_code
_entity_poly.pdbx_strand_id
1 'polypeptide(L)'
;MDGMVSAGIAAANGGTRASHINIEIPSKEAEERPLIADIPPSLDTHFVPIDEHLIEIEEVCARYGTSFSPTALAMQNVGLTTEQVDEYRRMNGALNQLSPPRRISAIRRFMTCLLSIFNILLMLAGVFFFLA
;
A
#
# COMPACT_ATOMS: atom_id res chain seq x y z
N MET A 1 -30.10 39.08 50.38
CA MET A 1 -30.18 40.53 50.16
C MET A 1 -28.78 40.97 49.78
N ASP A 2 -28.42 40.70 48.53
CA ASP A 2 -28.35 41.70 47.44
C ASP A 2 -26.86 42.04 47.34
N GLY A 3 -26.12 41.66 46.31
CA GLY A 3 -26.33 41.91 44.90
C GLY A 3 -25.06 42.60 44.36
N MET A 4 -24.89 42.61 43.03
CA MET A 4 -23.84 43.26 42.22
C MET A 4 -22.59 42.41 41.92
N VAL A 5 -22.06 42.31 40.68
CA VAL A 5 -22.39 42.90 39.38
C VAL A 5 -21.70 42.07 38.27
N SER A 6 -22.31 42.11 37.09
CA SER A 6 -21.95 41.53 35.78
C SER A 6 -20.63 42.01 35.15
N ALA A 7 -19.93 41.10 34.45
CA ALA A 7 -19.26 41.24 33.13
C ALA A 7 -18.60 39.87 32.83
N GLY A 8 -18.66 39.20 31.69
CA GLY A 8 -18.78 39.64 30.31
C GLY A 8 -17.55 39.15 29.53
N ILE A 9 -17.74 38.13 28.68
CA ILE A 9 -16.94 37.77 27.48
C ILE A 9 -15.57 37.09 27.73
N ALA A 10 -15.42 35.86 27.23
CA ALA A 10 -14.31 35.48 26.32
C ALA A 10 -14.45 34.03 25.86
N ALA A 11 -14.66 33.86 24.56
CA ALA A 11 -14.61 32.59 23.85
C ALA A 11 -13.20 31.99 23.90
N ALA A 12 -13.07 30.78 24.44
CA ALA A 12 -11.83 30.00 24.38
C ALA A 12 -11.78 29.22 23.05
N ASN A 13 -11.52 29.94 21.96
CA ASN A 13 -11.00 29.33 20.73
C ASN A 13 -9.50 29.10 20.93
N GLY A 14 -9.13 27.87 21.24
CA GLY A 14 -7.74 27.43 21.37
C GLY A 14 -7.54 26.16 20.57
N GLY A 15 -7.49 26.29 19.24
CA GLY A 15 -7.21 25.20 18.32
C GLY A 15 -5.85 24.56 18.65
N THR A 16 -5.91 23.32 19.12
CA THR A 16 -4.75 22.45 19.30
C THR A 16 -4.14 22.20 17.92
N ARG A 17 -3.06 22.92 17.62
CA ARG A 17 -2.25 22.74 16.40
C ARG A 17 -1.81 21.28 16.34
N ALA A 18 -2.27 20.56 15.32
CA ALA A 18 -1.73 19.28 14.95
C ALA A 18 -0.21 19.43 14.75
N SER A 19 0.56 18.83 15.64
CA SER A 19 2.00 18.70 15.50
C SER A 19 2.27 17.88 14.24
N HIS A 20 2.82 18.52 13.22
CA HIS A 20 3.45 17.85 12.08
C HIS A 20 4.52 16.91 12.63
N ILE A 21 4.24 15.60 12.63
CA ILE A 21 5.27 14.59 12.86
C ILE A 21 6.04 14.47 11.54
N ASN A 22 7.17 15.17 11.46
CA ASN A 22 8.13 15.03 10.38
C ASN A 22 8.84 13.68 10.57
N ILE A 23 8.32 12.61 9.96
CA ILE A 23 9.03 11.34 9.91
C ILE A 23 10.11 11.50 8.85
N GLU A 24 11.30 11.93 9.30
CA GLU A 24 12.51 11.84 8.50
C GLU A 24 12.83 10.36 8.31
N ILE A 25 12.48 9.83 7.14
CA ILE A 25 12.88 8.49 6.72
C ILE A 25 14.39 8.57 6.45
N PRO A 26 15.25 7.89 7.23
CA PRO A 26 16.67 7.89 6.97
C PRO A 26 16.94 7.24 5.61
N SER A 27 17.59 7.98 4.73
CA SER A 27 18.08 7.52 3.42
C SER A 27 19.17 6.47 3.64
N LYS A 28 18.74 5.23 3.86
CA LYS A 28 19.63 4.09 3.89
C LYS A 28 20.22 3.90 2.48
N GLU A 29 21.53 3.73 2.46
CA GLU A 29 22.40 3.73 1.30
C GLU A 29 21.92 2.84 0.16
N ALA A 30 22.36 3.22 -1.04
CA ALA A 30 22.21 2.53 -2.30
C ALA A 30 22.74 1.09 -2.25
N GLU A 31 21.96 0.19 -1.66
CA GLU A 31 22.13 -1.24 -1.80
C GLU A 31 21.71 -1.59 -3.22
N GLU A 32 22.69 -2.05 -3.99
CA GLU A 32 22.64 -2.49 -5.38
C GLU A 32 21.32 -3.21 -5.70
N ARG A 33 20.32 -2.46 -6.17
CA ARG A 33 19.00 -3.00 -6.50
C ARG A 33 19.23 -4.02 -7.61
N PRO A 34 19.00 -5.33 -7.38
CA PRO A 34 19.19 -6.32 -8.43
C PRO A 34 18.20 -5.97 -9.52
N LEU A 35 18.70 -5.46 -10.65
CA LEU A 35 17.97 -4.99 -11.85
C LEU A 35 16.52 -5.49 -11.83
N ILE A 36 15.65 -4.78 -11.10
CA ILE A 36 14.24 -5.11 -11.05
C ILE A 36 13.81 -4.68 -12.42
N ALA A 37 13.68 -5.68 -13.30
CA ALA A 37 13.20 -5.49 -14.65
C ALA A 37 12.07 -4.47 -14.60
N ASP A 38 12.24 -3.43 -15.41
CA ASP A 38 11.41 -2.25 -15.53
C ASP A 38 9.98 -2.56 -15.10
N ILE A 39 9.50 -1.84 -14.08
CA ILE A 39 8.10 -1.87 -13.68
C ILE A 39 7.30 -1.72 -14.98
N PRO A 40 6.55 -2.74 -15.41
CA PRO A 40 5.90 -2.68 -16.71
C PRO A 40 4.97 -1.46 -16.72
N PRO A 41 4.92 -0.69 -17.81
CA PRO A 41 4.17 0.58 -17.89
C PRO A 41 2.65 0.41 -17.75
N SER A 42 2.15 -0.80 -17.50
CA SER A 42 0.73 -1.11 -17.27
C SER A 42 0.37 -1.27 -15.79
N LEU A 43 1.22 -0.79 -14.86
CA LEU A 43 0.79 -0.59 -13.49
C LEU A 43 -0.09 0.66 -13.49
N ASP A 44 -1.33 0.47 -13.94
CA ASP A 44 -2.41 1.38 -13.63
C ASP A 44 -2.46 1.43 -12.11
N THR A 45 -1.86 2.48 -11.54
CA THR A 45 -1.96 2.77 -10.12
C THR A 45 -3.42 3.10 -9.89
N HIS A 46 -4.25 2.06 -9.71
CA HIS A 46 -5.65 2.22 -9.40
C HIS A 46 -5.71 3.05 -8.13
N PHE A 47 -6.06 4.32 -8.28
CA PHE A 47 -6.20 5.21 -7.16
C PHE A 47 -7.42 4.75 -6.37
N VAL A 48 -7.15 4.18 -5.19
CA VAL A 48 -8.19 3.82 -4.24
C VAL A 48 -8.28 4.97 -3.23
N PRO A 49 -9.30 5.84 -3.30
CA PRO A 49 -9.50 6.87 -2.30
C PRO A 49 -9.83 6.21 -0.96
N ILE A 50 -9.10 6.60 0.10
CA ILE A 50 -9.31 6.14 1.47
C ILE A 50 -10.07 7.26 2.19
N ASP A 51 -11.38 7.10 2.36
CA ASP A 51 -12.30 8.09 2.94
C ASP A 51 -12.94 7.64 4.26
N GLU A 52 -12.63 6.43 4.72
CA GLU A 52 -13.28 5.75 5.84
C GLU A 52 -13.10 6.47 7.18
N HIS A 53 -12.09 7.32 7.29
CA HIS A 53 -11.80 8.12 8.48
C HIS A 53 -12.61 9.42 8.56
N LEU A 54 -13.34 9.78 7.49
CA LEU A 54 -14.19 10.98 7.43
C LEU A 54 -15.66 10.69 7.74
N ILE A 55 -16.04 9.41 7.80
CA ILE A 55 -17.42 8.95 8.01
C ILE A 55 -17.64 8.50 9.46
N GLU A 56 -18.89 8.53 9.91
CA GLU A 56 -19.25 8.09 11.26
C GLU A 56 -19.17 6.57 11.41
N ILE A 57 -18.90 6.09 12.62
CA ILE A 57 -18.63 4.67 12.88
C ILE A 57 -19.82 3.78 12.50
N GLU A 58 -21.05 4.26 12.69
CA GLU A 58 -22.26 3.54 12.30
C GLU A 58 -22.34 3.32 10.78
N GLU A 59 -21.95 4.33 10.00
CA GLU A 59 -21.91 4.27 8.54
C GLU A 59 -20.77 3.35 8.03
N VAL A 60 -19.61 3.36 8.70
CA VAL A 60 -18.52 2.41 8.44
C VAL A 60 -19.02 0.98 8.68
N CYS A 61 -19.73 0.74 9.78
CA CYS A 61 -20.25 -0.58 10.12
C CYS A 61 -21.25 -1.08 9.08
N ALA A 62 -22.11 -0.19 8.57
CA ALA A 62 -23.03 -0.51 7.49
C ALA A 62 -22.29 -0.82 6.17
N ARG A 63 -21.24 -0.07 5.83
CA ARG A 63 -20.47 -0.25 4.59
C ARG A 63 -19.69 -1.57 4.54
N TYR A 64 -19.10 -2.00 5.66
CA TYR A 64 -18.29 -3.23 5.73
C TYR A 64 -19.03 -4.42 6.36
N GLY A 65 -20.29 -4.24 6.77
CA GLY A 65 -21.09 -5.28 7.43
C GLY A 65 -20.49 -5.73 8.76
N THR A 66 -19.83 -4.83 9.48
CA THR A 66 -19.19 -5.11 10.78
C THR A 66 -20.10 -4.68 11.94
N SER A 67 -19.93 -5.29 13.11
CA SER A 67 -20.64 -4.89 14.32
C SER A 67 -19.69 -4.15 15.28
N PHE A 68 -20.03 -2.90 15.59
CA PHE A 68 -19.33 -2.11 16.60
C PHE A 68 -20.31 -1.21 17.35
N SER A 69 -20.25 -1.23 18.69
CA SER A 69 -21.00 -0.31 19.54
C SER A 69 -20.01 0.56 20.34
N PRO A 70 -20.10 1.90 20.25
CA PRO A 70 -19.20 2.81 20.97
C PRO A 70 -19.43 2.83 22.49
N THR A 71 -20.60 2.38 22.96
CA THR A 71 -21.00 2.42 24.38
C THR A 71 -20.80 1.07 25.09
N ALA A 72 -20.67 -0.02 24.35
CA ALA A 72 -20.51 -1.36 24.91
C ALA A 72 -19.05 -1.64 25.34
N LEU A 73 -18.87 -2.50 26.36
CA LEU A 73 -17.54 -2.98 26.72
C LEU A 73 -16.91 -3.73 25.54
N ALA A 74 -15.59 -3.60 25.39
CA ALA A 74 -14.84 -4.19 24.27
C ALA A 74 -15.11 -5.69 24.02
N MET A 75 -15.46 -6.44 25.07
CA MET A 75 -15.79 -7.88 24.97
C MET A 75 -17.13 -8.19 24.32
N GLN A 76 -18.02 -7.21 24.14
CA GLN A 76 -19.35 -7.39 23.54
C GLN A 76 -19.36 -7.09 22.02
N ASN A 77 -18.28 -6.52 21.49
CA ASN A 77 -18.14 -6.27 20.06
C ASN A 77 -17.69 -7.57 19.37
N VAL A 78 -18.59 -8.16 18.59
CA VAL A 78 -18.36 -9.46 17.91
C VAL A 78 -17.54 -9.29 16.63
N GLY A 79 -17.54 -8.09 16.02
CA GLY A 79 -16.80 -7.81 14.80
C GLY A 79 -17.37 -8.58 13.61
N LEU A 80 -16.48 -9.25 12.85
CA LEU A 80 -16.82 -10.09 11.70
C LEU A 80 -16.91 -11.57 12.12
N THR A 81 -17.87 -12.31 11.57
CA THR A 81 -17.96 -13.76 11.79
C THR A 81 -16.90 -14.51 10.97
N THR A 82 -16.54 -15.72 11.39
CA THR A 82 -15.57 -16.56 10.66
C THR A 82 -16.04 -16.88 9.24
N GLU A 83 -17.36 -17.04 9.05
CA GLU A 83 -17.99 -17.31 7.76
C GLU A 83 -17.83 -16.11 6.80
N GLN A 84 -18.06 -14.89 7.30
CA GLN A 84 -17.87 -13.65 6.54
C GLN A 84 -16.39 -13.46 6.16
N VAL A 85 -15.47 -13.75 7.08
CA VAL A 85 -14.02 -13.65 6.81
C VAL A 85 -13.60 -14.59 5.69
N ASP A 86 -14.14 -15.81 5.65
CA ASP A 86 -13.80 -16.78 4.60
C ASP A 86 -14.41 -16.41 3.25
N GLU A 87 -15.61 -15.83 3.24
CA GLU A 87 -16.21 -15.24 2.04
C GLU A 87 -15.34 -14.09 1.49
N TYR A 88 -14.95 -13.14 2.34
CA TYR A 88 -14.09 -12.03 1.94
C TYR A 88 -12.71 -12.47 1.46
N ARG A 89 -12.12 -13.52 2.06
CA ARG A 89 -10.86 -14.11 1.58
C ARG A 89 -10.99 -14.73 0.18
N ARG A 90 -12.16 -15.30 -0.14
CA ARG A 90 -12.39 -15.85 -1.49
C ARG A 90 -12.58 -14.75 -2.54
N MET A 91 -13.21 -13.64 -2.16
CA MET A 91 -13.49 -12.53 -3.08
C MET A 91 -12.27 -11.61 -3.32
N ASN A 92 -11.54 -11.26 -2.26
CA ASN A 92 -10.50 -10.22 -2.29
C ASN A 92 -9.07 -10.76 -2.40
N GLY A 93 -8.91 -12.09 -2.40
CA GLY A 93 -7.63 -12.77 -2.42
C GLY A 93 -7.31 -13.44 -1.09
N ALA A 94 -6.66 -14.61 -1.17
CA ALA A 94 -6.48 -15.50 -0.02
C ALA A 94 -5.61 -14.91 1.10
N LEU A 95 -4.68 -14.00 0.76
CA LEU A 95 -3.73 -13.39 1.70
C LEU A 95 -3.76 -11.86 1.58
N ASN A 96 -3.77 -11.20 2.73
CA ASN A 96 -3.45 -9.77 2.84
C ASN A 96 -1.93 -9.57 2.73
N GLN A 97 -1.37 -9.90 1.57
CA GLN A 97 0.05 -9.78 1.29
C GLN A 97 0.23 -9.14 -0.09
N LEU A 98 1.17 -8.20 -0.18
CA LEU A 98 1.59 -7.65 -1.46
C LEU A 98 2.13 -8.78 -2.33
N SER A 99 1.53 -8.94 -3.51
CA SER A 99 2.01 -9.92 -4.47
C SER A 99 3.44 -9.55 -4.87
N PRO A 100 4.39 -10.51 -4.81
CA PRO A 100 5.76 -10.22 -5.17
C PRO A 100 5.83 -9.76 -6.64
N PRO A 101 6.76 -8.87 -6.98
CA PRO A 101 6.93 -8.43 -8.35
C PRO A 101 7.23 -9.62 -9.25
N ARG A 102 6.73 -9.58 -10.48
CA ARG A 102 6.97 -10.64 -11.47
C ARG A 102 8.47 -10.75 -11.75
N ARG A 103 9.06 -11.89 -11.42
CA ARG A 103 10.48 -12.18 -11.70
C ARG A 103 10.64 -12.71 -13.11
N ILE A 104 11.63 -12.20 -13.83
CA ILE A 104 12.10 -12.79 -15.08
C ILE A 104 12.94 -14.03 -14.75
N SER A 105 12.78 -15.12 -15.52
CA SER A 105 13.58 -16.32 -15.32
C SER A 105 15.07 -16.07 -15.63
N ALA A 106 15.96 -16.73 -14.88
CA ALA A 106 17.41 -16.56 -15.04
C ALA A 106 17.87 -16.89 -16.48
N ILE A 107 17.28 -17.92 -17.09
CA ILE A 107 17.55 -18.31 -18.48
C ILE A 107 17.16 -17.21 -19.45
N ARG A 108 16.02 -16.55 -19.24
CA ARG A 108 15.58 -15.43 -20.08
C ARG A 108 16.53 -14.25 -19.97
N ARG A 109 17.02 -13.94 -18.76
CA ARG A 109 18.04 -12.91 -18.55
C ARG A 109 19.36 -13.25 -19.26
N PHE A 110 19.79 -14.51 -19.16
CA PHE A 110 20.99 -14.99 -19.85
C PHE A 110 20.87 -14.87 -21.37
N MET A 111 19.73 -15.27 -21.94
CA MET A 111 19.48 -15.17 -23.39
C MET A 111 19.49 -13.72 -23.87
N THR A 112 18.94 -12.78 -23.10
CA THR A 112 19.02 -11.35 -23.43
C THR A 112 20.47 -10.86 -23.50
N CYS A 113 21.33 -11.30 -22.58
CA CYS A 113 22.75 -10.96 -22.61
C CYS A 113 23.48 -11.64 -23.79
N LEU A 114 23.17 -12.91 -24.06
CA LEU A 114 23.78 -13.67 -25.16
C LEU A 114 23.40 -13.11 -26.53
N LEU A 115 22.17 -12.61 -26.69
CA LEU A 115 21.68 -11.97 -27.92
C LEU A 115 22.00 -10.46 -27.98
N SER A 116 22.96 -9.99 -27.19
CA SER A 116 23.50 -8.63 -27.35
C SER A 116 24.16 -8.48 -28.73
N ILE A 117 24.09 -7.27 -29.31
CA ILE A 117 24.48 -7.03 -30.71
C ILE A 117 25.90 -7.50 -31.00
N PHE A 118 26.84 -7.26 -30.09
CA PHE A 118 28.23 -7.70 -30.22
C PHE A 118 28.35 -9.23 -30.17
N ASN A 119 27.66 -9.89 -29.24
CA ASN A 119 27.68 -11.35 -29.11
C ASN A 119 27.09 -12.04 -30.34
N ILE A 120 26.06 -11.47 -30.95
CA ILE A 120 25.50 -11.95 -32.22
C ILE A 120 26.54 -11.88 -33.34
N LEU A 121 27.26 -10.77 -33.45
CA LEU A 121 28.34 -10.64 -34.44
C LEU A 121 29.44 -11.69 -34.22
N LEU A 122 29.81 -11.98 -32.97
CA LEU A 122 30.80 -13.01 -32.64
C LEU A 122 30.33 -14.40 -33.06
N MET A 123 29.08 -14.76 -32.75
CA MET A 123 28.49 -16.03 -33.18
C MET A 123 28.50 -16.15 -34.70
N LEU A 124 28.16 -15.07 -35.41
CA LEU A 124 28.17 -15.06 -36.87
C LEU A 124 29.58 -15.24 -37.45
N ALA A 125 30.58 -14.53 -36.90
CA ALA A 125 31.97 -14.67 -37.31
C ALA A 125 32.51 -16.09 -37.08
N GLY A 126 32.18 -16.71 -35.94
CA GLY A 126 32.56 -18.09 -35.65
C GLY A 126 31.93 -19.10 -36.61
N VAL A 127 30.65 -18.94 -36.95
CA VAL A 127 29.97 -19.80 -37.93
C VAL A 127 30.53 -19.60 -39.33
N PHE A 128 30.79 -18.37 -39.76
CA PHE A 128 31.43 -18.09 -41.04
C PHE A 128 32.81 -18.72 -41.14
N PHE A 129 33.62 -18.63 -40.08
CA PHE A 129 34.94 -19.27 -40.05
C PHE A 129 34.85 -20.80 -40.04
N PHE A 130 33.84 -21.38 -39.39
CA PHE A 130 33.65 -22.84 -39.37
C PHE A 130 33.21 -23.41 -40.73
N LEU A 131 32.46 -22.62 -41.51
CA LEU A 131 31.94 -23.02 -42.82
C LEU A 131 32.88 -22.69 -43.99
N ALA A 132 33.79 -21.73 -43.82
CA ALA A 132 34.79 -21.32 -44.80
C ALA A 132 36.02 -22.23 -44.78
#